data_AF-V5HQ09-F1
#
_entry.id   AF-V5HQ09-F1
#
_cell.length_a   1.000
_cell.length_b   1.000
_cell.length_c   1.000
_cell.angle_alpha   90.00
_cell.angle_beta   90.00
_cell.angle_gamma   90.00
#
_symmetry.space_group_name_H-M   'P 1'
#
loop_
_entity.id
_entity.type
_entity.pdbx_description
1 polymer ?
#
loop_
_entity_poly.entity_id
_entity_poly.type
_entity_poly.pdbx_seq_one_letter_code
_entity_poly.pdbx_strand_id
1 'polypeptide(L)'
;MEAKETIMNSLKKAATDAKDKITEGVMDAAIEAKEKIKNSVKDAAREALEKFQNSAIEYLGKKAENLIRGLINKQRGSYSVEDNESYNKFVAVISNDIDQMGQDLIKQGRKLLQE
;
A
#
# COMPACT_ATOMS: atom_id res chain seq x y z
N MET A 1 -63.42 -35.79 3.82
CA MET A 1 -62.43 -35.37 2.79
C MET A 1 -61.67 -34.12 3.25
N GLU A 2 -62.34 -33.15 3.91
CA GLU A 2 -61.78 -31.87 4.36
C GLU A 2 -60.63 -31.94 5.39
N ALA A 3 -60.72 -32.77 6.43
CA ALA A 3 -59.69 -32.80 7.49
C ALA A 3 -58.29 -33.17 6.98
N LYS A 4 -58.21 -34.06 5.97
CA LYS A 4 -56.95 -34.51 5.37
C LYS A 4 -56.30 -33.40 4.54
N GLU A 5 -57.12 -32.58 3.89
CA GLU A 5 -56.69 -31.45 3.08
C GLU A 5 -56.20 -30.28 3.94
N THR A 6 -56.89 -30.00 5.04
CA THR A 6 -56.46 -29.01 6.04
C THR A 6 -55.10 -29.38 6.64
N ILE A 7 -54.92 -30.63 7.04
CA ILE A 7 -53.64 -31.12 7.60
C ILE A 7 -52.51 -31.00 6.57
N MET A 8 -52.76 -31.38 5.32
CA MET A 8 -51.77 -31.30 4.24
C MET A 8 -51.33 -29.85 3.98
N ASN A 9 -52.26 -28.90 4.01
CA ASN A 9 -51.98 -27.48 3.77
C ASN A 9 -51.19 -26.84 4.93
N SER A 10 -51.51 -27.19 6.17
CA SER A 10 -50.72 -26.75 7.34
C SER A 10 -49.30 -27.30 7.30
N LEU A 11 -49.12 -28.56 6.88
CA LEU A 11 -47.79 -29.18 6.77
C LEU A 11 -46.93 -28.50 5.68
N LYS A 12 -47.51 -28.22 4.52
CA LYS A 12 -46.83 -27.50 3.44
C LYS A 12 -46.41 -26.10 3.89
N LYS A 13 -47.29 -25.38 4.58
CA LYS A 13 -46.97 -24.04 5.09
C LYS A 13 -45.83 -24.06 6.10
N ALA A 14 -45.87 -24.96 7.08
CA ALA A 14 -44.79 -25.10 8.06
C ALA A 14 -43.44 -25.48 7.41
N ALA A 15 -43.47 -26.33 6.38
CA ALA A 15 -42.26 -26.69 5.64
C ALA A 15 -41.68 -25.51 4.85
N THR A 16 -42.53 -24.69 4.22
CA THR A 16 -42.11 -23.46 3.53
C THR A 16 -41.56 -22.43 4.51
N ASP A 17 -42.28 -22.16 5.60
CA ASP A 17 -41.86 -21.19 6.63
C ASP A 17 -40.52 -21.60 7.29
N ALA A 18 -40.32 -22.90 7.51
CA ALA A 18 -39.06 -23.43 8.03
C ALA A 18 -37.91 -23.29 7.01
N LYS A 19 -38.18 -23.59 5.74
CA LYS A 19 -37.21 -23.43 4.65
C LYS A 19 -36.80 -21.97 4.48
N ASP A 20 -37.74 -21.04 4.49
CA ASP A 20 -37.49 -19.62 4.30
C ASP A 20 -36.67 -19.05 5.46
N LYS A 21 -37.01 -19.38 6.71
CA LYS A 21 -36.22 -19.01 7.89
C LYS A 21 -34.80 -19.57 7.88
N ILE A 22 -34.62 -20.82 7.45
CA ILE A 22 -33.27 -21.41 7.32
C ILE A 22 -32.48 -20.70 6.22
N THR A 23 -33.13 -20.36 5.09
CA THR A 23 -32.48 -19.73 3.95
C THR A 23 -32.07 -18.29 4.26
N GLU A 24 -32.94 -17.51 4.93
CA GLU A 24 -32.62 -16.15 5.40
C GLU A 24 -31.48 -16.17 6.43
N GLY A 25 -31.56 -17.03 7.45
CA GLY A 25 -30.50 -17.10 8.48
C GLY A 25 -29.14 -17.51 7.92
N VAL A 26 -29.11 -18.40 6.91
CA VAL A 26 -27.87 -18.76 6.21
C VAL A 26 -27.36 -17.62 5.32
N MET A 27 -28.26 -16.88 4.65
CA MET A 27 -27.88 -15.69 3.87
C MET A 27 -27.29 -14.60 4.75
N ASP A 28 -27.90 -14.30 5.89
CA ASP A 28 -27.41 -13.28 6.83
C ASP A 28 -26.02 -13.64 7.38
N ALA A 29 -25.84 -14.89 7.79
CA ALA A 29 -24.54 -15.39 8.24
C ALA A 29 -23.47 -15.33 7.13
N ALA A 30 -23.86 -15.63 5.88
CA ALA A 30 -22.96 -15.53 4.73
C ALA A 30 -22.60 -14.07 4.40
N ILE A 31 -23.55 -13.14 4.52
CA ILE A 31 -23.31 -11.71 4.32
C ILE A 31 -22.36 -11.17 5.40
N GLU A 32 -22.59 -11.52 6.67
CA GLU A 32 -21.67 -11.14 7.76
C GLU A 32 -20.26 -11.72 7.55
N ALA A 33 -20.15 -12.99 7.21
CA ALA A 33 -18.86 -13.64 6.97
C ALA A 33 -18.13 -12.97 5.80
N LYS A 34 -18.85 -12.64 4.72
CA LYS A 34 -18.31 -11.93 3.56
C LYS A 34 -17.81 -10.54 3.94
N GLU A 35 -18.57 -9.75 4.71
CA GLU A 35 -18.13 -8.42 5.14
C GLU A 35 -16.94 -8.48 6.10
N LYS A 36 -16.91 -9.46 7.03
CA LYS A 36 -15.74 -9.71 7.89
C LYS A 36 -14.49 -10.03 7.06
N ILE A 37 -14.58 -10.97 6.11
CA ILE A 37 -13.47 -11.34 5.22
C ILE A 37 -13.00 -10.12 4.40
N LYS A 38 -13.93 -9.37 3.80
CA LYS A 38 -13.62 -8.18 3.01
C LYS A 38 -12.88 -7.12 3.83
N ASN A 39 -13.31 -6.87 5.06
CA ASN A 39 -12.65 -5.90 5.94
C ASN A 39 -11.26 -6.41 6.36
N SER A 40 -11.13 -7.67 6.76
CA SER A 40 -9.83 -8.25 7.11
C SER A 40 -8.83 -8.24 5.94
N VAL A 41 -9.30 -8.53 4.72
CA VAL A 41 -8.46 -8.46 3.52
C VAL A 41 -8.03 -7.01 3.24
N LYS A 42 -8.95 -6.05 3.39
CA LYS A 42 -8.65 -4.63 3.21
C LYS A 42 -7.62 -4.12 4.22
N ASP A 43 -7.76 -4.51 5.49
CA ASP A 43 -6.84 -4.11 6.55
C ASP A 43 -5.46 -4.74 6.36
N ALA A 44 -5.39 -6.04 6.03
CA ALA A 44 -4.14 -6.72 5.74
C ALA A 44 -3.42 -6.12 4.50
N ALA A 45 -4.17 -5.80 3.45
CA ALA A 45 -3.62 -5.15 2.26
C ALA A 45 -3.09 -3.75 2.57
N ARG A 46 -3.80 -2.99 3.41
CA ARG A 46 -3.36 -1.65 3.85
C ARG A 46 -2.08 -1.73 4.67
N GLU A 47 -2.03 -2.61 5.67
CA GLU A 47 -0.83 -2.79 6.48
C GLU A 47 0.38 -3.23 5.66
N ALA A 48 0.18 -4.16 4.72
CA ALA A 48 1.25 -4.61 3.84
C ALA A 48 1.78 -3.48 2.96
N LEU A 49 0.88 -2.64 2.42
CA LEU A 49 1.24 -1.47 1.64
C LEU A 49 1.99 -0.43 2.47
N GLU A 50 1.53 -0.11 3.68
CA GLU A 50 2.20 0.84 4.58
C GLU A 50 3.60 0.33 4.98
N LYS A 51 3.73 -0.95 5.33
CA LYS A 51 5.03 -1.59 5.63
C LYS A 51 5.97 -1.55 4.42
N PHE A 52 5.46 -1.87 3.23
CA PHE A 52 6.24 -1.81 2.00
C PHE A 52 6.71 -0.39 1.69
N GLN A 53 5.80 0.60 1.75
CA GLN A 53 6.13 2.01 1.53
C GLN A 53 7.19 2.50 2.50
N ASN A 54 7.02 2.25 3.80
CA ASN A 54 7.98 2.66 4.81
C ASN A 54 9.36 2.02 4.61
N SER A 55 9.40 0.71 4.33
CA SER A 55 10.66 0.00 4.06
C SER A 55 11.33 0.50 2.77
N ALA A 56 10.55 0.78 1.73
CA ALA A 56 11.07 1.30 0.47
C ALA A 56 11.62 2.72 0.64
N ILE A 57 10.91 3.59 1.35
CA ILE A 57 11.36 4.95 1.68
C ILE A 57 12.64 4.90 2.52
N GLU A 58 12.71 4.05 3.54
CA GLU A 58 13.90 3.92 4.38
C GLU A 58 15.11 3.41 3.58
N TYR A 59 14.92 2.39 2.75
CA TYR A 59 15.98 1.86 1.88
C TYR A 59 16.48 2.91 0.88
N LEU A 60 15.56 3.60 0.21
CA LEU A 60 15.89 4.66 -0.75
C LEU A 60 16.57 5.84 -0.05
N GLY A 61 16.12 6.21 1.15
CA GLY A 61 16.73 7.25 1.98
C GLY A 61 18.18 6.92 2.34
N LYS A 62 18.45 5.70 2.84
CA LYS A 62 19.82 5.24 3.14
C LYS A 62 20.71 5.22 1.89
N LYS A 63 20.16 4.80 0.75
CA LYS A 63 20.91 4.77 -0.51
C LYS A 63 21.23 6.19 -1.01
N ALA A 64 20.28 7.11 -0.91
CA ALA A 64 20.48 8.53 -1.23
C ALA A 64 21.53 9.16 -0.30
N GLU A 65 21.49 8.87 1.00
CA GLU A 65 22.48 9.35 1.97
C GLU A 65 23.90 8.88 1.58
N ASN A 66 24.07 7.60 1.23
CA ASN A 66 25.36 7.07 0.81
C ASN A 66 25.90 7.74 -0.47
N LEU A 67 25.02 8.02 -1.44
CA LEU A 67 25.38 8.73 -2.66
C LEU A 67 25.82 10.17 -2.37
N ILE A 68 25.04 10.90 -1.56
CA ILE A 68 25.37 12.27 -1.14
C ILE A 68 26.70 12.30 -0.37
N ARG A 69 26.92 11.35 0.55
CA ARG A 69 28.20 11.19 1.24
C ARG A 69 29.37 10.94 0.27
N GLY A 70 29.15 10.15 -0.77
CA GLY A 70 30.12 9.93 -1.84
C GLY A 70 30.48 11.22 -2.60
N LEU A 71 29.47 12.02 -2.97
CA LEU A 71 29.66 13.32 -3.61
C LEU A 71 30.43 14.30 -2.72
N ILE A 72 30.01 14.41 -1.45
CA ILE A 72 30.71 15.20 -0.42
C ILE A 72 32.19 14.80 -0.37
N ASN A 73 32.49 13.51 -0.23
CA ASN A 73 33.88 13.03 -0.14
C ASN A 73 34.69 13.31 -1.40
N LYS A 74 34.09 13.21 -2.59
CA LYS A 74 34.74 13.52 -3.87
C LYS A 74 35.11 15.00 -3.96
N GLN A 75 34.22 15.89 -3.54
CA GLN A 75 34.43 17.33 -3.64
C GLN A 75 35.29 17.88 -2.49
N ARG A 76 35.25 17.27 -1.29
CA ARG A 76 35.91 17.78 -0.06
C ARG A 76 37.41 18.02 -0.19
N GLY A 77 38.11 17.31 -1.07
CA GLY A 77 39.54 17.53 -1.31
C GLY A 77 39.87 18.82 -2.08
N SER A 78 38.88 19.42 -2.75
CA SER A 78 39.05 20.58 -3.63
C SER A 78 38.62 21.90 -2.99
N TYR A 79 38.06 21.85 -1.78
CA TYR A 79 37.51 23.01 -1.10
C TYR A 79 37.90 23.00 0.38
N SER A 80 38.38 24.13 0.88
CA SER A 80 38.49 24.39 2.31
C SER A 80 37.10 24.59 2.91
N VAL A 81 36.87 23.98 4.08
CA VAL A 81 35.67 24.17 4.91
C VAL A 81 35.81 25.32 5.91
N GLU A 82 37.02 25.84 6.07
CA GLU A 82 37.33 26.97 6.97
C GLU A 82 37.26 28.33 6.26
N ASP A 83 37.32 28.31 4.92
CA ASP A 83 37.15 29.50 4.08
C ASP A 83 35.72 29.58 3.56
N ASN A 84 35.02 30.68 3.91
CA ASN A 84 33.60 30.86 3.58
C ASN A 84 33.33 30.87 2.07
N GLU A 85 34.22 31.45 1.25
CA GLU A 85 34.01 31.49 -0.21
C GLU A 85 34.16 30.09 -0.82
N SER A 86 35.19 29.36 -0.42
CA SER A 86 35.43 27.98 -0.78
C SER A 86 34.31 27.05 -0.32
N TYR A 87 33.82 27.20 0.92
CA TYR A 87 32.68 26.43 1.44
C TYR A 87 31.38 26.72 0.66
N ASN A 88 31.12 27.97 0.32
CA ASN A 88 29.96 28.32 -0.51
C ASN A 88 30.04 27.70 -1.91
N LYS A 89 31.23 27.68 -2.53
CA LYS A 89 31.45 27.01 -3.83
C LYS A 89 31.29 25.50 -3.71
N PHE A 90 31.78 24.90 -2.64
CA PHE A 90 31.60 23.47 -2.32
C PHE A 90 30.12 23.09 -2.23
N VAL A 91 29.33 23.84 -1.45
CA VAL A 91 27.89 23.62 -1.32
C VAL A 91 27.18 23.78 -2.66
N ALA A 92 27.51 24.81 -3.45
CA ALA A 92 26.91 25.03 -4.76
C ALA A 92 27.15 23.87 -5.74
N VAL A 93 28.37 23.32 -5.78
CA VAL A 93 28.71 22.18 -6.63
C VAL A 93 27.96 20.92 -6.20
N ILE A 94 27.89 20.63 -4.90
CA ILE A 94 27.15 19.47 -4.39
C ILE A 94 25.66 19.58 -4.67
N SER A 95 25.07 20.77 -4.51
CA SER A 95 23.66 21.00 -4.84
C SER A 95 23.37 20.71 -6.31
N ASN A 96 24.24 21.17 -7.22
CA ASN A 96 24.10 20.87 -8.66
C ASN A 96 24.23 19.37 -8.95
N ASP A 97 25.19 18.67 -8.32
CA ASP A 97 25.37 17.23 -8.50
C ASP A 97 24.14 16.44 -7.98
N ILE A 98 23.52 16.88 -6.88
CA ILE A 98 22.30 16.29 -6.31
C ILE A 98 21.10 16.52 -7.24
N ASP A 99 20.92 17.75 -7.75
CA ASP A 99 19.82 18.08 -8.66
C ASP A 99 19.90 17.25 -9.95
N GLN A 100 21.10 17.14 -10.54
CA GLN A 100 21.31 16.34 -11.75
C GLN A 100 21.01 14.85 -11.50
N MET A 101 21.47 14.32 -10.38
CA MET A 101 21.17 12.94 -9.97
C MET A 101 19.67 12.71 -9.80
N GLY A 102 18.94 13.67 -9.23
CA GLY A 102 17.47 13.63 -9.14
C GLY A 102 16.81 13.56 -10.52
N GLN A 103 17.26 14.39 -11.47
CA GLN A 103 16.73 14.38 -12.85
C GLN A 103 17.01 13.06 -13.57
N ASP A 104 18.20 12.49 -13.40
CA ASP A 104 18.57 11.21 -14.01
C ASP A 104 17.73 10.05 -13.47
N LEU A 105 17.46 10.02 -12.16
CA LEU A 105 16.58 9.03 -11.53
C LEU A 105 15.15 9.13 -12.08
N ILE A 106 14.61 10.35 -12.20
CA ILE A 106 13.29 10.58 -12.80
C ILE A 106 13.25 10.08 -14.25
N LYS A 107 14.30 10.38 -15.04
CA LYS A 107 14.39 9.96 -16.44
C LYS A 107 14.47 8.43 -16.57
N GLN A 108 15.25 7.75 -15.73
CA GLN A 108 15.31 6.29 -15.70
C GLN A 108 13.98 5.68 -15.29
N GLY A 109 13.31 6.22 -14.26
CA GLY A 109 11.99 5.77 -13.84
C GLY A 109 10.95 5.89 -14.95
N ARG A 110 10.97 6.99 -15.73
CA ARG A 110 10.09 7.14 -16.91
C ARG A 110 10.33 6.10 -17.98
N LYS A 111 11.59 5.73 -18.27
CA LYS A 111 11.91 4.69 -19.27
C LYS A 111 11.37 3.32 -18.85
N LEU A 112 11.56 2.95 -17.59
CA LEU A 112 11.09 1.67 -17.05
C LEU A 112 9.56 1.52 -17.06
N LEU A 113 8.81 2.62 -17.08
CA LEU A 113 7.34 2.62 -17.14
C LEU A 113 6.80 2.62 -18.57
N GLN A 114 7.66 2.80 -19.57
CA GLN A 114 7.30 2.84 -21.00
C GLN A 114 7.65 1.54 -21.74
N GLU A 115 8.38 0.63 -21.08
CA GLU A 115 8.70 -0.73 -21.55
C GLU A 115 7.68 -1.74 -21.01
#